data_AF-A0A5P2XJZ0-F1
#
_entry.id   AF-A0A5P2XJZ0-F1
#
_cell.length_a   1.000
_cell.length_b   1.000
_cell.length_c   1.000
_cell.angle_alpha   90.00
_cell.angle_beta   90.00
_cell.angle_gamma   90.00
#
_symmetry.space_group_name_H-M   'P 1'
#
loop_
_entity.id
_entity.type
_entity.pdbx_description
1 polymer ?
#
loop_
_entity_poly.entity_id
_entity_poly.type
_entity_poly.pdbx_seq_one_letter_code
_entity_poly.pdbx_strand_id
1 'polypeptide(L)'
;MDDMAGGFFTLTNKGAADKLVSASSPLAGSVTLHATKGSTMKEQKSFAVPANGRLVFARGGNHIMLEKLKHKPKQGDKVEVTLRFEKSAPITVEMPVKEATYNPKPHSGDPKKHAEHDQHAMADGSTADGSKAGSSMADGSKADQHASHSSHASHSSH
;
A
#
# COMPACT_ATOMS: atom_id res chain seq x y z
N MET A 1 -16.15 9.49 13.32
CA MET A 1 -16.32 9.12 11.90
C MET A 1 -16.07 7.62 11.83
N ASP A 2 -16.97 6.84 12.42
CA ASP A 2 -16.74 5.42 12.73
C ASP A 2 -17.61 4.48 11.87
N ASP A 3 -18.23 5.08 10.85
CA ASP A 3 -19.31 4.50 10.05
C ASP A 3 -18.85 4.07 8.65
N MET A 4 -17.53 4.00 8.45
CA MET A 4 -16.93 3.62 7.17
C MET A 4 -15.82 2.59 7.35
N ALA A 5 -15.73 1.66 6.40
CA ALA A 5 -14.67 0.65 6.34
C ALA A 5 -14.18 0.43 4.90
N GLY A 6 -12.88 0.21 4.74
CA GLY A 6 -12.27 -0.13 3.47
C GLY A 6 -12.15 -1.65 3.27
N GLY A 7 -12.48 -2.15 2.09
CA GLY A 7 -12.34 -3.56 1.71
C GLY A 7 -11.31 -3.79 0.61
N PHE A 8 -10.51 -4.84 0.77
CA PHE A 8 -9.45 -5.26 -0.16
C PHE A 8 -9.58 -6.76 -0.48
N PHE A 9 -9.43 -7.13 -1.75
CA PHE A 9 -9.52 -8.50 -2.24
C PHE A 9 -8.89 -8.61 -3.64
N THR A 10 -8.64 -9.83 -4.11
CA THR A 10 -8.21 -10.06 -5.49
C THR A 10 -9.24 -10.92 -6.19
N LEU A 11 -9.76 -10.42 -7.31
CA LEU A 11 -10.62 -11.18 -8.20
C LEU A 11 -9.77 -11.86 -9.28
N THR A 12 -9.91 -13.18 -9.42
CA THR A 12 -9.28 -13.94 -10.50
C THR A 12 -10.36 -14.40 -11.46
N ASN A 13 -10.25 -14.01 -12.73
CA ASN A 13 -11.16 -14.39 -13.78
C ASN A 13 -10.50 -15.44 -14.68
N LYS A 14 -11.10 -16.63 -14.77
CA LYS A 14 -10.66 -17.73 -15.64
C LYS A 14 -11.51 -17.88 -16.91
N GLY A 15 -12.39 -16.92 -17.17
CA GLY A 15 -13.31 -16.91 -18.30
C GLY A 15 -13.12 -15.69 -19.19
N ALA A 16 -14.20 -15.33 -19.91
CA ALA A 16 -14.25 -14.15 -20.77
C ALA A 16 -14.19 -12.83 -19.97
N ALA A 17 -13.87 -11.74 -20.66
CA ALA A 17 -13.77 -10.42 -20.02
C ALA A 17 -15.13 -9.94 -19.50
N ASP A 18 -15.12 -9.39 -18.29
CA ASP A 18 -16.30 -8.90 -17.57
C ASP A 18 -15.99 -7.56 -16.90
N LYS A 19 -16.97 -6.99 -16.18
CA LYS A 19 -16.79 -5.80 -15.35
C LYS A 19 -17.47 -5.99 -14.01
N LEU A 20 -16.78 -5.59 -12.94
CA LEU A 20 -17.41 -5.40 -11.64
C LEU A 20 -18.16 -4.07 -11.68
N VAL A 21 -19.48 -4.09 -11.54
CA VAL A 21 -20.33 -2.90 -11.70
C VAL A 21 -20.93 -2.41 -10.39
N SER A 22 -21.02 -3.28 -9.37
CA SER A 22 -21.45 -2.87 -8.03
C SER A 22 -21.03 -3.90 -6.98
N ALA A 23 -21.06 -3.46 -5.74
CA ALA A 23 -20.94 -4.32 -4.57
C ALA A 23 -22.06 -3.95 -3.58
N SER A 24 -22.42 -4.89 -2.71
CA SER A 24 -23.39 -4.66 -1.63
C SER A 24 -23.04 -5.49 -0.41
N SER A 25 -23.41 -5.02 0.77
CA SER A 25 -23.22 -5.76 2.02
C SER A 25 -24.45 -5.57 2.93
N PRO A 26 -24.91 -6.60 3.64
CA PRO A 26 -25.97 -6.44 4.64
C PRO A 26 -25.55 -5.56 5.84
N LEU A 27 -24.24 -5.39 6.06
CA LEU A 27 -23.67 -4.59 7.13
C LEU A 27 -23.71 -3.07 6.83
N ALA A 28 -23.75 -2.69 5.56
CA ALA A 28 -23.60 -1.30 5.10
C ALA A 28 -24.83 -0.81 4.35
N GLY A 29 -25.18 0.46 4.53
CA GLY A 29 -26.23 1.09 3.73
C GLY A 29 -25.83 1.31 2.27
N SER A 30 -24.52 1.42 1.99
CA SER A 30 -24.00 1.56 0.63
C SER A 30 -22.59 0.98 0.53
N VAL A 31 -22.22 0.45 -0.65
CA VAL A 31 -20.86 0.02 -0.94
C VAL A 31 -20.43 0.64 -2.27
N THR A 32 -19.38 1.45 -2.23
CA THR A 32 -18.86 2.22 -3.36
C THR A 32 -17.51 1.67 -3.81
N LEU A 33 -17.25 1.75 -5.12
CA LEU A 33 -16.03 1.25 -5.76
C LEU A 33 -15.05 2.41 -5.95
N HIS A 34 -13.84 2.33 -5.41
CA HIS A 34 -12.89 3.45 -5.40
C HIS A 34 -11.54 3.06 -5.98
N ALA A 35 -10.90 3.99 -6.70
CA ALA A 35 -9.53 3.88 -7.16
C ALA A 35 -8.67 4.98 -6.52
N THR A 36 -7.53 4.60 -5.95
CA THR A 36 -6.56 5.56 -5.43
C THR A 36 -5.53 5.88 -6.51
N LYS A 37 -5.31 7.17 -6.79
CA LYS A 37 -4.21 7.66 -7.63
C LYS A 37 -3.45 8.72 -6.85
N GLY A 38 -2.21 8.42 -6.47
CA GLY A 38 -1.46 9.27 -5.55
C GLY A 38 -2.15 9.38 -4.20
N SER A 39 -2.46 10.60 -3.76
CA SER A 39 -3.21 10.88 -2.52
C SER A 39 -4.72 10.98 -2.71
N THR A 40 -5.23 10.83 -3.93
CA THR A 40 -6.64 11.07 -4.25
C THR A 40 -7.40 9.76 -4.44
N MET A 41 -8.48 9.60 -3.69
CA MET A 41 -9.48 8.55 -3.90
C MET A 41 -10.54 9.05 -4.86
N LYS A 42 -10.85 8.27 -5.89
CA LYS A 42 -11.91 8.58 -6.86
C LYS A 42 -12.87 7.42 -6.97
N GLU A 43 -14.15 7.68 -6.75
CA GLU A 43 -15.22 6.72 -7.00
C GLU A 43 -15.24 6.32 -8.48
N GLN A 44 -15.46 5.04 -8.74
CA GLN A 44 -15.55 4.43 -10.06
C GLN A 44 -16.91 3.75 -10.20
N LYS A 45 -17.55 3.91 -11.36
CA LYS A 45 -18.82 3.22 -11.65
C LYS A 45 -18.63 1.73 -11.88
N SER A 46 -17.45 1.32 -12.34
CA SER A 46 -17.12 -0.08 -12.59
C SER A 46 -15.61 -0.27 -12.69
N PHE A 47 -15.17 -1.53 -12.58
CA PHE A 47 -13.80 -1.95 -12.87
C PHE A 47 -13.79 -3.06 -13.92
N ALA A 48 -12.91 -2.93 -14.91
CA ALA A 48 -12.69 -3.98 -15.90
C ALA A 48 -12.05 -5.22 -15.26
N VAL A 49 -12.60 -6.39 -15.57
CA VAL A 49 -12.07 -7.69 -15.16
C VAL A 49 -11.57 -8.39 -16.42
N PRO A 50 -10.25 -8.39 -16.67
CA PRO A 50 -9.70 -8.96 -17.91
C PRO A 50 -9.99 -10.46 -18.00
N ALA A 51 -10.17 -10.95 -19.23
CA ALA A 51 -10.26 -12.39 -19.51
C ALA A 51 -8.97 -13.08 -19.09
N ASN A 52 -9.09 -14.26 -18.47
CA ASN A 52 -7.93 -15.02 -17.96
C ASN A 52 -6.95 -14.18 -17.09
N GLY A 53 -7.47 -13.17 -16.40
CA GLY A 53 -6.67 -12.19 -15.70
C GLY A 53 -7.12 -11.94 -14.26
N ARG A 54 -6.61 -10.87 -13.67
CA ARG A 54 -6.89 -10.51 -12.27
C ARG A 54 -7.19 -9.02 -12.13
N LEU A 55 -8.06 -8.71 -11.19
CA LEU A 55 -8.33 -7.36 -10.71
C LEU A 55 -8.01 -7.31 -9.21
N VAL A 56 -7.10 -6.41 -8.84
CA VAL A 56 -6.59 -6.32 -7.46
C VAL A 56 -7.19 -5.09 -6.77
N PHE A 57 -7.78 -5.32 -5.60
CA PHE A 57 -8.14 -4.31 -4.63
C PHE A 57 -7.17 -4.40 -3.46
N ALA A 58 -6.35 -3.36 -3.27
CA ALA A 58 -5.28 -3.32 -2.29
C ALA A 58 -5.09 -1.88 -1.77
N ARG A 59 -4.43 -1.75 -0.61
CA ARG A 59 -4.11 -0.45 -0.02
C ARG A 59 -3.28 0.38 -0.99
N GLY A 60 -3.65 1.65 -1.15
CA GLY A 60 -3.01 2.56 -2.12
C GLY A 60 -3.40 2.33 -3.59
N GLY A 61 -4.27 1.37 -3.88
CA GLY A 61 -4.83 1.10 -5.20
C GLY A 61 -6.36 1.13 -5.18
N ASN A 62 -6.97 0.16 -5.87
CA ASN A 62 -8.42 0.00 -5.86
C ASN A 62 -8.89 -0.52 -4.48
N HIS A 63 -10.02 -0.03 -4.00
CA HIS A 63 -10.64 -0.50 -2.76
C HIS A 63 -12.14 -0.30 -2.84
N ILE A 64 -12.89 -1.05 -2.03
CA ILE A 64 -14.31 -0.75 -1.81
C ILE A 64 -14.45 0.04 -0.52
N MET A 65 -15.41 0.94 -0.47
CA MET A 65 -15.79 1.65 0.73
C MET A 65 -17.18 1.18 1.15
N LEU A 66 -17.28 0.67 2.36
CA LEU A 66 -18.55 0.38 3.02
C LEU A 66 -18.94 1.63 3.78
N GLU A 67 -20.11 2.18 3.48
CA GLU A 67 -20.62 3.43 4.05
C GLU A 67 -21.94 3.18 4.78
N LYS A 68 -22.21 3.99 5.82
CA LYS A 68 -23.41 3.88 6.67
C LYS A 68 -23.46 2.47 7.30
N LEU A 69 -22.41 2.12 8.02
CA LEU A 69 -22.32 0.83 8.69
C LEU A 69 -23.37 0.74 9.80
N LYS A 70 -24.18 -0.32 9.79
CA LYS A 70 -25.18 -0.56 10.85
C LYS A 70 -24.55 -0.70 12.24
N HIS A 71 -23.33 -1.24 12.27
CA HIS A 71 -22.48 -1.29 13.44
C HIS A 71 -21.02 -1.37 13.00
N LYS A 72 -20.10 -0.96 13.89
CA LYS A 72 -18.67 -1.07 13.64
C LYS A 72 -18.24 -2.55 13.68
N PRO A 73 -17.74 -3.12 12.58
CA PRO A 73 -17.22 -4.49 12.58
C PRO A 73 -15.98 -4.57 13.48
N LYS A 74 -15.88 -5.66 14.26
CA LYS A 74 -14.76 -5.90 15.17
C LYS A 74 -13.78 -6.89 14.57
N GLN A 75 -12.52 -6.85 15.01
CA GLN A 75 -11.54 -7.85 14.62
C GLN A 75 -12.05 -9.26 14.92
N GLY A 76 -11.89 -10.16 13.95
CA GLY A 76 -12.40 -11.53 14.04
C GLY A 76 -13.80 -11.71 13.43
N ASP A 77 -14.54 -10.63 13.22
CA ASP A 77 -15.79 -10.68 12.47
C ASP A 77 -15.52 -10.95 10.99
N LYS A 78 -16.56 -11.39 10.29
CA LYS A 78 -16.58 -11.49 8.83
C LYS A 78 -17.66 -10.58 8.28
N VAL A 79 -17.30 -9.81 7.26
CA VAL A 79 -18.25 -8.97 6.52
C VAL A 79 -18.58 -9.67 5.21
N GLU A 80 -19.86 -9.97 5.03
CA GLU A 80 -20.35 -10.49 3.76
C GLU A 80 -20.44 -9.36 2.73
N VAL A 81 -19.87 -9.59 1.54
CA VAL A 81 -19.95 -8.67 0.40
C VAL A 81 -20.37 -9.43 -0.84
N THR A 82 -21.45 -9.01 -1.47
CA THR A 82 -21.88 -9.49 -2.79
C THR A 82 -21.33 -8.58 -3.87
N LEU A 83 -20.54 -9.16 -4.78
CA LEU A 83 -19.99 -8.53 -5.97
C LEU A 83 -20.89 -8.83 -7.17
N ARG A 84 -21.29 -7.80 -7.91
CA ARG A 84 -22.14 -7.95 -9.10
C ARG A 84 -21.37 -7.58 -10.36
N PHE A 85 -21.50 -8.45 -11.36
CA PHE A 85 -20.81 -8.31 -12.64
C PHE A 85 -21.77 -7.93 -13.77
N GLU A 86 -21.21 -7.38 -14.85
CA GLU A 86 -22.00 -6.99 -16.04
C GLU A 86 -22.54 -8.23 -16.78
N LYS A 87 -21.77 -9.32 -16.81
CA LYS A 87 -22.12 -10.54 -17.57
C LYS A 87 -22.28 -11.78 -16.69
N SER A 88 -21.46 -11.91 -15.64
CA SER A 88 -21.46 -13.07 -14.76
C SER A 88 -22.48 -12.95 -13.62
N ALA A 89 -22.86 -14.10 -13.05
CA ALA A 89 -23.68 -14.14 -11.86
C ALA A 89 -22.99 -13.44 -10.67
N PRO A 90 -23.75 -12.84 -9.75
CA PRO A 90 -23.19 -12.26 -8.53
C PRO A 90 -22.42 -13.28 -7.70
N ILE A 91 -21.34 -12.85 -7.06
CA ILE A 91 -20.53 -13.69 -6.17
C ILE A 91 -20.53 -13.06 -4.79
N THR A 92 -20.92 -13.84 -3.78
CA THR A 92 -20.82 -13.44 -2.37
C THR A 92 -19.51 -13.93 -1.77
N VAL A 93 -18.78 -13.03 -1.12
CA VAL A 93 -17.51 -13.31 -0.45
C VAL A 93 -17.55 -12.87 1.00
N GLU A 94 -16.93 -13.66 1.88
CA GLU A 94 -16.72 -13.28 3.27
C GLU A 94 -15.35 -12.60 3.42
N MET A 95 -15.35 -11.37 3.93
CA MET A 95 -14.14 -10.59 4.16
C MET A 95 -13.82 -10.54 5.65
N PRO A 96 -12.70 -11.13 6.13
CA PRO A 96 -12.34 -11.08 7.54
C PRO A 96 -11.92 -9.66 7.93
N VAL A 97 -12.44 -9.19 9.07
CA VAL A 97 -12.13 -7.88 9.63
C VAL A 97 -10.78 -7.97 10.33
N LYS A 98 -9.87 -7.09 9.91
CA LYS A 98 -8.52 -6.99 10.46
C LYS A 98 -8.28 -5.58 10.96
N GLU A 99 -7.30 -5.45 11.85
CA GLU A 99 -6.81 -4.18 12.40
C GLU A 99 -6.62 -3.12 11.30
N ALA A 100 -6.90 -1.85 11.58
CA ALA A 100 -6.82 -0.77 10.58
C ALA A 100 -5.40 -0.59 9.99
N THR A 101 -4.37 -1.03 10.70
CA THR A 101 -2.96 -1.11 10.29
C THR A 101 -2.63 -2.34 9.44
N TYR A 102 -3.56 -3.26 9.24
CA TYR A 102 -3.33 -4.46 8.46
C TYR A 102 -3.17 -4.15 6.96
N ASN A 103 -2.07 -4.62 6.39
CA ASN A 103 -1.81 -4.60 4.95
C ASN A 103 -1.88 -6.04 4.41
N PRO A 104 -2.89 -6.41 3.61
CA PRO A 104 -2.94 -7.75 3.02
C PRO A 104 -1.74 -7.94 2.11
N LYS A 105 -0.85 -8.88 2.46
CA LYS A 105 0.18 -9.37 1.54
C LYS A 105 -0.53 -10.13 0.41
N PRO A 106 -0.18 -9.93 -0.87
CA PRO A 106 -0.65 -10.82 -1.93
C PRO A 106 -0.17 -12.24 -1.62
N HIS A 107 -1.10 -13.18 -1.48
CA HIS A 107 -0.78 -14.60 -1.29
C HIS A 107 -0.07 -15.13 -2.53
N SER A 108 1.26 -15.14 -2.47
CA SER A 108 2.12 -16.06 -3.21
C SER A 108 2.41 -17.22 -2.26
N GLY A 109 2.26 -18.46 -2.73
CA GLY A 109 2.33 -19.68 -1.91
C GLY A 109 3.63 -19.86 -1.10
N ASP A 110 3.46 -20.58 0.01
CA ASP A 110 4.32 -21.02 1.12
C ASP A 110 5.73 -21.61 0.77
N PRO A 111 6.52 -22.11 1.75
CA PRO A 111 7.14 -21.45 2.91
C PRO A 111 8.65 -21.78 3.00
N LYS A 112 9.51 -20.97 3.65
CA LYS A 112 10.78 -21.48 4.20
C LYS A 112 11.39 -20.57 5.28
N LYS A 113 11.37 -21.10 6.51
CA LYS A 113 12.30 -20.96 7.64
C LYS A 113 12.96 -19.58 7.87
N HIS A 114 12.55 -18.90 8.94
CA HIS A 114 13.51 -18.17 9.77
C HIS A 114 13.87 -19.07 10.96
N ALA A 115 15.04 -19.70 10.84
CA ALA A 115 15.75 -20.23 11.98
C ALA A 115 16.33 -19.05 12.78
N GLU A 116 16.13 -19.13 14.08
CA GLU A 116 16.97 -18.63 15.16
C GLU A 116 18.39 -18.22 14.76
N HIS A 117 18.80 -17.03 15.19
CA HIS A 117 20.21 -16.73 15.43
C HIS A 117 20.31 -16.06 16.80
N ASP A 118 20.58 -16.93 17.77
CA ASP A 118 21.06 -16.62 19.10
C ASP A 118 22.55 -16.19 19.04
N GLN A 119 23.03 -15.58 20.13
CA GLN A 119 24.44 -15.27 20.47
C GLN A 119 25.02 -14.01 19.81
N HIS A 120 25.85 -13.17 20.44
CA HIS A 120 26.39 -12.89 21.78
C HIS A 120 27.08 -11.50 21.58
N ALA A 121 27.41 -10.63 22.52
CA ALA A 121 28.22 -10.83 23.71
C ALA A 121 28.26 -9.52 24.52
N MET A 122 28.54 -9.67 25.81
CA MET A 122 28.84 -8.63 26.78
C MET A 122 30.23 -8.02 26.51
N ALA A 123 30.37 -6.71 26.72
CA ALA A 123 31.63 -6.09 27.13
C ALA A 123 31.33 -4.68 27.70
N ASP A 124 31.43 -4.52 29.03
CA ASP A 124 31.70 -3.23 29.67
C ASP A 124 32.95 -3.40 30.53
N GLY A 125 33.98 -2.64 30.20
CA GLY A 125 35.30 -2.67 30.82
C GLY A 125 35.77 -1.26 31.14
N SER A 126 35.87 -0.99 32.44
CA SER A 126 36.93 -0.25 33.16
C SER A 126 37.52 1.05 32.57
N THR A 127 37.18 2.16 33.24
CA THR A 127 38.05 3.16 33.89
C THR A 127 39.30 3.76 33.18
N ALA A 128 39.22 5.08 33.00
CA ALA A 128 40.12 6.16 33.49
C ALA A 128 41.48 6.50 32.84
N ASP A 129 41.69 7.83 32.77
CA ASP A 129 42.93 8.64 32.74
C ASP A 129 43.73 8.69 31.42
N GLY A 130 44.19 9.82 30.85
CA GLY A 130 44.21 11.22 31.26
C GLY A 130 45.04 12.05 30.25
N SER A 131 44.87 13.38 30.29
CA SER A 131 45.85 14.44 29.92
C SER A 131 46.32 14.60 28.45
N LYS A 132 45.96 15.73 27.80
CA LYS A 132 46.79 16.97 27.72
C LYS A 132 46.30 17.95 26.63
N ALA A 133 46.45 19.22 26.98
CA ALA A 133 46.06 20.48 26.33
C ALA A 133 46.55 20.76 24.90
N GLY A 134 45.88 21.70 24.23
CA GLY A 134 46.43 22.43 23.07
C GLY A 134 45.42 23.37 22.38
N SER A 135 45.64 24.67 22.52
CA SER A 135 44.84 25.82 22.11
C SER A 135 44.70 26.04 20.58
N SER A 136 43.65 26.72 20.13
CA SER A 136 43.69 28.04 19.45
C SER A 136 42.47 28.32 18.56
N MET A 137 42.10 29.60 18.52
CA MET A 137 41.05 30.21 17.70
C MET A 137 41.63 30.78 16.40
N ALA A 138 40.86 30.76 15.31
CA ALA A 138 40.84 31.70 14.17
C ALA A 138 39.78 31.18 13.17
N ASP A 139 38.69 31.90 12.84
CA ASP A 139 38.56 33.06 11.93
C ASP A 139 38.83 32.76 10.44
N GLY A 140 37.94 33.23 9.56
CA GLY A 140 38.08 33.24 8.09
C GLY A 140 36.94 32.52 7.36
N SER A 141 35.90 33.21 6.88
CA SER A 141 35.83 33.95 5.60
C SER A 141 35.66 33.09 4.33
N LYS A 142 34.45 33.14 3.77
CA LYS A 142 34.04 33.45 2.38
C LYS A 142 34.99 33.07 1.22
N ALA A 143 34.51 32.26 0.28
CA ALA A 143 34.79 32.31 -1.18
C ALA A 143 33.93 31.22 -1.86
N ASP A 144 32.98 31.54 -2.73
CA ASP A 144 33.12 31.92 -4.14
C ASP A 144 33.39 30.74 -5.10
N GLN A 145 32.33 30.46 -5.88
CA GLN A 145 32.33 30.27 -7.34
C GLN A 145 32.96 29.04 -8.02
N HIS A 146 32.51 28.88 -9.27
CA HIS A 146 32.93 27.96 -10.34
C HIS A 146 32.33 26.54 -10.28
N ALA A 147 31.82 25.95 -11.37
CA ALA A 147 31.99 26.25 -12.77
C ALA A 147 30.83 25.72 -13.64
N SER A 148 30.44 26.54 -14.61
CA SER A 148 29.73 26.18 -15.83
C SER A 148 30.74 25.79 -16.93
N HIS A 149 30.64 24.60 -17.51
CA HIS A 149 31.21 24.24 -18.82
C HIS A 149 30.20 23.27 -19.49
N SER A 150 29.48 23.61 -20.56
CA SER A 150 29.86 23.92 -21.97
C SER A 150 30.34 22.72 -22.79
N SER A 151 29.54 22.36 -23.81
CA SER A 151 29.89 21.91 -25.19
C SER A 151 28.70 21.09 -25.72
N HIS A 152 27.81 21.56 -26.60
CA HIS A 152 27.94 22.00 -28.00
C HIS A 152 28.72 21.03 -28.89
N ALA A 153 28.01 20.33 -29.77
CA ALA A 153 28.53 19.75 -31.00
C ALA A 153 27.45 19.84 -32.09
N SER A 154 27.88 20.40 -33.21
CA SER A 154 27.11 20.92 -34.34
C SER A 154 27.09 19.94 -35.53
N HIS A 155 26.52 20.43 -36.65
CA HIS A 155 26.52 19.97 -38.06
C HIS A 155 25.24 19.19 -38.46
N SER A 156 24.31 19.73 -39.27
CA SER A 156 24.35 20.52 -40.52
C SER A 156 24.90 19.75 -41.71
N SER A 157 24.05 19.48 -42.72
CA SER A 157 24.27 19.85 -44.13
C SER A 157 23.06 19.46 -45.01
N HIS A 158 22.60 20.47 -45.76
CA HIS A 158 22.02 20.51 -47.12
C HIS A 158 21.08 19.39 -47.60
#